data_AF-A0A9D4FG15-F1
#
_entry.id   AF-A0A9D4FG15-F1
#
_cell.length_a   1.000
_cell.length_b   1.000
_cell.length_c   1.000
_cell.angle_alpha   90.00
_cell.angle_beta   90.00
_cell.angle_gamma   90.00
#
_symmetry.space_group_name_H-M   'P 1'
#
loop_
_entity.id
_entity.type
_entity.pdbx_description
1 polymer ?
#
loop_
_entity_poly.entity_id
_entity_poly.type
_entity_poly.pdbx_seq_one_letter_code
_entity_poly.pdbx_strand_id
1 'polypeptide(L)'
;MTDRLSVYCNFSGWHHKLNTTVRYGGCSIYVLVPTLMTEAEIVAITVAADDLDRDVATKCTKLEEKIQSLWDQYMGNGVTTTHFLKSVSRLYGPSDNMTAYLVVGLSGE
;
A
#
# COMPACT_ATOMS: atom_id res chain seq x y z
N MET A 1 39.99 11.54 30.37
CA MET A 1 38.65 10.90 30.43
C MET A 1 37.58 11.99 30.32
N THR A 2 37.54 12.75 29.22
CA THR A 2 36.65 13.92 29.09
C THR A 2 36.54 14.31 27.62
N ASP A 3 35.95 13.45 26.79
CA ASP A 3 35.75 13.77 25.36
C ASP A 3 34.38 13.32 24.82
N ARG A 4 33.43 12.97 25.70
CA ARG A 4 32.07 12.59 25.31
C ARG A 4 31.00 13.63 25.64
N LEU A 5 31.33 14.67 26.42
CA LEU A 5 30.36 15.71 26.82
C LEU A 5 30.37 16.94 25.90
N SER A 6 31.41 17.14 25.09
CA SER A 6 31.52 18.28 24.16
C SER A 6 30.53 18.21 22.99
N VAL A 7 30.24 17.00 22.50
CA VAL A 7 29.34 16.80 21.35
C VAL A 7 27.87 17.09 21.70
N TYR A 8 27.45 16.79 22.92
CA TYR A 8 26.06 17.01 23.38
C TYR A 8 25.70 18.50 23.50
N CYS A 9 26.65 19.37 23.83
CA CYS A 9 26.40 20.81 24.00
C CYS A 9 26.20 21.55 22.67
N ASN A 10 26.74 21.03 21.57
CA ASN A 10 26.55 21.62 20.24
C ASN A 10 25.14 21.39 19.67
N PHE A 11 24.51 20.26 20.03
CA PHE A 11 23.19 19.90 19.52
C PHE A 11 22.10 20.84 20.07
N SER A 12 22.17 21.19 21.36
CA SER A 12 21.23 22.14 21.99
C SER A 12 21.38 23.56 21.46
N GLY A 13 22.60 24.03 21.23
CA GLY A 13 22.86 25.36 20.63
C GLY A 13 22.38 25.47 19.18
N TRP A 14 22.57 24.42 18.39
CA TRP A 14 22.11 24.38 16.99
C TRP A 14 20.59 24.38 16.89
N HIS A 15 19.91 23.60 17.74
CA HIS A 15 18.45 23.60 17.82
C HIS A 15 17.85 24.94 18.23
N HIS A 16 18.48 25.63 19.19
CA HIS A 16 18.07 26.97 19.58
C HIS A 16 18.23 27.97 18.42
N LYS A 17 19.32 27.85 17.64
CA LYS A 17 19.53 28.67 16.44
C LYS A 17 18.49 28.41 15.35
N LEU A 18 18.07 27.17 15.16
CA LEU A 18 17.00 26.82 14.21
C LEU A 18 15.65 27.37 14.63
N ASN A 19 15.24 27.13 15.88
CA ASN A 19 13.98 27.66 16.42
C ASN A 19 13.95 29.20 16.43
N THR A 20 15.07 29.87 16.66
CA THR A 20 15.18 31.34 16.58
C THR A 20 15.25 31.88 15.15
N THR A 21 15.60 31.05 14.16
CA THR A 21 15.55 31.42 12.73
C THR A 21 14.13 31.30 12.20
N VAL A 22 13.35 30.31 12.67
CA VAL A 22 11.92 30.09 12.32
C VAL A 22 11.00 31.05 13.09
N ARG A 23 11.45 32.27 13.36
CA ARG A 23 10.87 33.34 14.21
C ARG A 23 9.37 33.66 14.06
N TYR A 24 8.65 33.02 13.13
CA TYR A 24 7.26 33.30 12.76
C TYR A 24 6.35 32.07 12.60
N GLY A 25 6.85 30.84 12.77
CA GLY A 25 6.00 29.65 12.78
C GLY A 25 5.72 29.25 14.22
N GLY A 26 4.48 29.34 14.70
CA GLY A 26 4.08 29.12 16.10
C GLY A 26 4.29 27.70 16.66
N CYS A 27 5.17 26.89 16.08
CA CYS A 27 5.46 25.53 16.51
C CYS A 27 6.98 25.25 16.45
N SER A 28 7.50 24.67 17.54
CA SER A 28 8.91 24.29 17.67
C SER A 28 9.25 23.14 16.73
N ILE A 29 10.47 23.10 16.19
CA ILE A 29 10.92 22.04 15.27
C ILE A 29 10.74 20.63 15.84
N TYR A 30 10.88 20.49 17.16
CA TYR A 30 10.70 19.23 17.87
C TYR A 30 9.27 18.72 17.89
N VAL A 31 8.29 19.61 17.69
CA VAL A 31 6.87 19.24 17.58
C VAL A 31 6.54 18.95 16.12
N LEU A 32 7.12 19.72 15.19
CA LEU A 32 6.89 19.56 13.76
C LEU A 32 7.45 18.26 13.20
N VAL A 33 8.67 17.87 13.58
CA VAL A 33 9.35 16.71 12.99
C VAL A 33 8.60 15.39 13.25
N PRO A 34 8.18 15.05 14.49
CA PRO A 34 7.38 13.85 14.73
C PRO A 34 6.01 13.90 14.04
N THR A 35 5.37 15.08 14.00
CA THR A 35 4.05 15.25 13.37
C THR A 35 4.14 15.04 11.86
N LEU A 36 5.15 15.60 11.20
CA LEU A 36 5.40 15.38 9.77
C LEU A 36 5.76 13.93 9.46
N MET A 37 6.46 13.23 10.37
CA MET A 37 6.74 11.81 10.22
C MET A 37 5.45 10.99 10.28
N THR A 38 4.56 11.25 11.25
CA THR A 38 3.26 10.56 11.32
C THR A 38 2.37 10.85 10.11
N GLU A 39 2.37 12.10 9.61
CA GLU A 39 1.64 12.44 8.39
C GLU A 39 2.21 11.71 7.18
N ALA A 40 3.54 11.61 7.04
CA ALA A 40 4.17 10.89 5.95
C ALA A 40 3.84 9.38 5.97
N GLU A 41 3.80 8.76 7.16
CA GLU A 41 3.39 7.36 7.32
C GLU A 41 1.93 7.13 6.91
N ILE A 42 1.02 8.01 7.34
CA ILE A 42 -0.38 7.95 6.94
C ILE A 42 -0.53 8.10 5.42
N VAL A 43 0.17 9.08 4.83
CA VAL A 43 0.16 9.29 3.37
C VAL A 43 0.69 8.07 2.63
N ALA A 44 1.76 7.43 3.12
CA ALA A 44 2.29 6.21 2.53
C ALA A 44 1.25 5.07 2.55
N ILE A 45 0.52 4.91 3.65
CA ILE A 45 -0.55 3.93 3.77
C ILE A 45 -1.69 4.24 2.78
N THR A 46 -2.09 5.51 2.67
CA THR A 46 -3.16 5.89 1.73
C THR A 46 -2.76 5.68 0.27
N VAL A 47 -1.52 6.00 -0.10
CA VAL A 47 -1.02 5.75 -1.47
C VAL A 47 -0.98 4.26 -1.77
N ALA A 48 -0.54 3.43 -0.82
CA ALA A 48 -0.55 1.98 -0.99
C ALA A 48 -1.98 1.41 -1.12
N ALA A 49 -2.95 1.97 -0.40
CA ALA A 49 -4.36 1.60 -0.52
C ALA A 49 -4.94 2.02 -1.88
N ASP A 50 -4.65 3.23 -2.36
CA ASP A 50 -5.08 3.71 -3.68
C ASP A 50 -4.49 2.86 -4.82
N ASP A 51 -3.22 2.49 -4.71
CA ASP A 51 -2.58 1.59 -5.66
C ASP A 51 -3.23 0.19 -5.64
N LEU A 52 -3.58 -0.32 -4.46
CA LEU A 52 -4.31 -1.58 -4.32
C LEU A 52 -5.70 -1.50 -4.98
N ASP A 53 -6.45 -0.43 -4.74
CA ASP A 53 -7.77 -0.24 -5.34
C ASP A 53 -7.68 -0.16 -6.87
N ARG A 54 -6.66 0.53 -7.41
CA ARG A 54 -6.42 0.59 -8.86
C ARG A 54 -6.08 -0.80 -9.42
N ASP A 55 -5.27 -1.57 -8.72
CA ASP A 55 -4.90 -2.93 -9.11
C ASP A 55 -6.11 -3.87 -9.06
N VAL A 56 -6.94 -3.77 -8.02
CA VAL A 56 -8.19 -4.53 -7.90
C VAL A 56 -9.14 -4.18 -9.04
N ALA A 57 -9.36 -2.88 -9.31
CA ALA A 57 -10.20 -2.44 -10.41
C ALA A 57 -9.72 -2.99 -11.75
N THR A 58 -8.41 -2.89 -12.02
CA THR A 58 -7.79 -3.42 -13.25
C THR A 58 -7.98 -4.94 -13.38
N LYS A 59 -7.83 -5.68 -12.28
CA LYS A 59 -8.04 -7.14 -12.27
C LYS A 59 -9.50 -7.48 -12.49
N CYS A 60 -10.44 -6.77 -11.87
CA CYS A 60 -11.88 -6.94 -12.04
C CYS A 60 -12.28 -6.72 -13.50
N THR A 61 -11.87 -5.60 -14.12
CA THR A 61 -12.17 -5.32 -15.54
C THR A 61 -11.67 -6.44 -16.46
N LYS A 62 -10.43 -6.92 -16.26
CA LYS A 62 -9.89 -8.05 -17.03
C LYS A 62 -10.66 -9.35 -16.81
N LEU A 63 -11.18 -9.56 -15.61
CA LEU A 63 -12.02 -10.72 -15.28
C LEU A 63 -13.37 -10.62 -15.99
N GLU A 64 -14.01 -9.45 -15.92
CA GLU A 64 -15.27 -9.14 -16.58
C GLU A 64 -15.16 -9.32 -18.11
N GLU A 65 -14.10 -8.80 -18.73
CA GLU A 65 -13.84 -8.99 -20.17
C GLU A 65 -13.76 -10.47 -20.56
N LYS A 66 -13.09 -11.29 -19.75
CA LYS A 66 -12.98 -12.75 -20.00
C LYS A 66 -14.33 -13.45 -19.84
N ILE A 67 -15.09 -13.08 -18.81
CA ILE A 67 -16.43 -13.63 -18.58
C ILE A 67 -17.36 -13.24 -19.71
N GLN A 68 -17.31 -11.98 -20.16
CA GLN A 68 -18.11 -11.49 -21.27
C GLN A 68 -17.78 -12.25 -22.57
N SER A 69 -16.50 -12.47 -22.86
CA SER A 69 -16.10 -13.27 -24.02
C SER A 69 -16.62 -14.72 -23.96
N LEU A 70 -16.61 -15.35 -22.78
CA LEU A 70 -17.19 -16.69 -22.59
C LEU A 70 -18.72 -16.68 -22.71
N TRP A 71 -19.37 -15.60 -22.24
CA TRP A 71 -20.81 -15.41 -22.34
C TRP A 71 -21.26 -15.27 -23.79
N ASP A 72 -20.53 -14.50 -24.60
CA ASP A 72 -20.81 -14.34 -26.03
C ASP A 72 -20.66 -15.68 -26.78
N GLN A 73 -19.66 -16.48 -26.43
CA GLN A 73 -19.48 -17.84 -26.97
C GLN A 73 -20.62 -18.80 -26.57
N TYR A 74 -21.12 -18.68 -25.35
CA TYR A 74 -22.27 -19.45 -24.88
C TYR A 74 -23.56 -19.06 -25.64
N MET A 75 -23.84 -17.75 -25.74
CA MET A 75 -25.01 -17.23 -26.45
C MET A 75 -24.97 -17.53 -27.95
N GLY A 76 -23.78 -17.61 -28.54
CA GLY A 76 -23.56 -18.03 -29.92
C GLY A 76 -23.69 -19.54 -30.18
N ASN A 77 -24.14 -20.34 -29.20
CA ASN A 77 -24.13 -21.82 -29.23
C ASN A 77 -22.74 -22.45 -29.47
N GLY A 78 -21.66 -21.69 -29.28
CA GLY A 78 -20.28 -22.17 -29.46
C GLY A 78 -19.80 -23.04 -28.30
N VAL A 79 -20.45 -22.94 -27.13
CA VAL A 79 -20.05 -23.61 -25.89
C VAL A 79 -21.28 -24.12 -25.14
N THR A 80 -21.21 -25.32 -24.54
CA THR A 80 -22.30 -25.86 -23.71
C THR A 80 -22.36 -25.19 -22.34
N THR A 81 -23.54 -25.15 -21.72
CA THR A 81 -23.76 -24.52 -20.39
C THR A 81 -22.79 -25.06 -19.34
N THR A 82 -22.52 -26.37 -19.33
CA THR A 82 -21.58 -27.01 -18.40
C THR A 82 -20.15 -26.53 -18.59
N HIS A 83 -19.71 -26.34 -19.85
CA HIS A 83 -18.37 -25.83 -20.15
C HIS A 83 -18.24 -24.36 -19.79
N PHE A 84 -19.27 -23.55 -20.05
CA PHE A 84 -19.32 -22.15 -19.63
C PHE A 84 -19.17 -22.02 -18.10
N LEU A 85 -20.00 -22.71 -17.33
CA LEU A 85 -19.96 -22.65 -15.85
C LEU A 85 -18.63 -23.15 -15.28
N LYS A 86 -18.04 -24.20 -15.85
CA LYS A 86 -16.72 -24.71 -15.45
C LYS A 86 -15.58 -23.75 -15.78
N SER A 87 -15.71 -22.97 -16.85
CA SER A 87 -14.73 -21.97 -17.24
C SER A 87 -14.81 -20.74 -16.33
N VAL A 88 -16.02 -20.29 -16.01
CA VAL A 88 -16.25 -19.20 -15.04
C VAL A 88 -15.77 -19.58 -13.65
N SER A 89 -16.05 -20.80 -13.17
CA SER A 89 -15.58 -21.22 -11.83
C SER A 89 -14.05 -21.26 -11.71
N ARG A 90 -13.34 -21.56 -12.81
CA ARG A 90 -11.87 -21.51 -12.86
C ARG A 90 -11.32 -20.08 -12.85
N LEU A 91 -12.08 -19.10 -13.37
CA LEU A 91 -11.68 -17.69 -13.35
C LEU A 91 -11.81 -17.07 -11.95
N TYR A 92 -12.77 -17.53 -11.15
CA TYR A 92 -12.97 -17.10 -9.75
C TYR A 92 -12.25 -17.96 -8.71
N GLY A 93 -11.78 -19.16 -9.09
CA GLY A 93 -11.06 -20.06 -8.20
C GLY A 93 -9.72 -19.46 -7.76
N PRO A 94 -9.18 -19.90 -6.60
CA PRO A 94 -7.86 -19.45 -6.16
C PRO A 94 -6.85 -19.79 -7.25
N SER A 95 -6.25 -18.75 -7.84
CA SER A 95 -5.10 -18.92 -8.73
C SER A 95 -3.97 -19.54 -7.91
N ASP A 96 -3.24 -20.53 -8.42
CA ASP A 96 -2.15 -21.24 -7.72
C ASP A 96 -1.10 -20.32 -7.05
N ASN A 97 -1.05 -19.07 -7.48
CA ASN A 97 -0.23 -17.96 -6.97
C ASN A 97 -0.78 -17.24 -5.71
N MET A 98 -2.02 -17.49 -5.26
CA MET A 98 -2.61 -16.89 -4.06
C MET A 98 -2.28 -17.69 -2.77
N THR A 99 -1.97 -18.97 -2.93
CA THR A 99 -1.50 -19.87 -1.85
C THR A 99 -0.12 -19.47 -1.34
N ALA A 100 0.71 -18.82 -2.17
CA ALA A 100 2.04 -18.38 -1.78
C ALA A 100 2.01 -17.20 -0.77
N TYR A 101 1.02 -16.31 -0.85
CA TYR A 101 0.91 -15.15 0.03
C TYR A 101 0.27 -15.48 1.39
N LEU A 102 -0.64 -16.47 1.44
CA LEU A 102 -1.25 -16.92 2.69
C LEU A 102 -0.27 -17.67 3.61
N VAL A 103 0.77 -18.30 3.06
CA VAL A 103 1.80 -18.99 3.87
C VAL A 103 2.81 -18.01 4.49
N VAL A 104 3.07 -16.86 3.85
CA VAL A 104 4.02 -15.86 4.37
C VAL A 104 3.42 -15.01 5.49
N GLY A 105 2.09 -14.83 5.51
CA GLY A 105 1.39 -14.06 6.56
C GLY A 105 1.13 -14.79 7.88
N LEU A 106 1.41 -16.09 7.97
CA LEU A 106 1.14 -16.92 9.16
C LEU A 106 2.41 -17.41 9.88
N SER A 107 3.59 -16.92 9.48
CA SER A 107 4.89 -17.28 10.10
C SER A 107 5.57 -16.05 10.70
N GLY A 108 4.81 -15.30 11.50
CA GLY A 108 5.28 -14.12 12.24
C GLY A 108 4.64 -14.07 13.63
N GLU A 109 4.87 -15.12 14.41
CA GLU A 109 4.77 -15.11 15.88
C GLU A 109 6.12 -15.53 16.46
#